data_AF-A0A7W1I862-F1
#
_entry.id   AF-A0A7W1I862-F1
#
_cell.length_a   1.000
_cell.length_b   1.000
_cell.length_c   1.000
_cell.angle_alpha   90.00
_cell.angle_beta   90.00
_cell.angle_gamma   90.00
#
_symmetry.space_group_name_H-M   'P 1'
#
loop_
_entity.id
_entity.type
_entity.pdbx_description
1 polymer ?
#
loop_
_entity_poly.entity_id
_entity_poly.type
_entity_poly.pdbx_seq_one_letter_code
_entity_poly.pdbx_strand_id
1 'polypeptide(L)'
;ARLLSEPLALLSLAVVLAATHSYLARPRGRTVAVLVVAAAVGGLTRFPGVVPAVCAALAIAMWSTGDVRRRLTRAGVVLAAALLPLGAWLMRNAVVSGQASDRRVGLHPPGAAVWRQAADKTLAWVGPHHLPWATVTLLVVVALLLWAARASWQARHLALAAGPPSLPALCVMFAAAYALFVVAVRSLLDNNLSFGSRMFLPVLLLATIAVTSAAATLPSWRRAWVGALCTGVLVWSAVVLVATNIPRFPRSISAGYAASAWRASPTIAFLAKLDRDVAIVSNAPDPIWLHIRRTPLFLPLGRDLFSGGPNQHYDEQLSALQRALRGQRAIVAFFDHPTRSPKQRVLGVKLRNALGLTPLARYRDATVYSVGAASAVVSRPLQDARWAPINPPKPPVRAILERFD
;
A
#
# COMPACT_ATOMS: atom_id res chain seq x y z
N ALA A 1 2.17 -0.20 15.21
CA ALA A 1 2.20 0.95 14.28
C ALA A 1 1.35 0.76 13.01
N ARG A 2 1.59 -0.26 12.15
CA ARG A 2 0.84 -0.42 10.87
C ARG A 2 -0.68 -0.56 10.97
N LEU A 3 -1.20 -1.06 12.11
CA LEU A 3 -2.63 -1.26 12.33
C LEU A 3 -3.43 0.06 12.44
N LEU A 4 -2.80 1.16 12.87
CA LEU A 4 -3.50 2.43 13.14
C LEU A 4 -3.28 3.50 12.05
N SER A 5 -2.27 3.35 11.19
CA SER A 5 -1.97 4.41 10.22
C SER A 5 -3.02 4.53 9.12
N GLU A 6 -3.72 3.45 8.76
CA GLU A 6 -4.81 3.50 7.77
C GLU A 6 -6.06 4.21 8.33
N PRO A 7 -6.64 3.80 9.47
CA PRO A 7 -7.78 4.52 10.06
C PRO A 7 -7.49 5.98 10.34
N LEU A 8 -6.31 6.30 10.87
CA LEU A 8 -5.95 7.68 11.21
C LEU A 8 -5.79 8.55 9.96
N ALA A 9 -5.23 8.03 8.87
CA ALA A 9 -5.15 8.75 7.60
C ALA A 9 -6.54 9.00 6.98
N LEU A 10 -7.45 8.02 7.04
CA LEU A 10 -8.81 8.17 6.56
C LEU A 10 -9.62 9.17 7.39
N LEU A 11 -9.50 9.13 8.71
CA LEU A 11 -10.10 10.11 9.61
C LEU A 11 -9.56 11.52 9.32
N SER A 12 -8.24 11.65 9.18
CA SER A 12 -7.58 12.92 8.85
C SER A 12 -8.10 13.49 7.53
N LEU A 13 -8.24 12.66 6.49
CA LEU A 13 -8.85 13.04 5.21
C LEU A 13 -10.28 13.56 5.39
N ALA A 14 -11.13 12.85 6.14
CA ALA A 14 -12.51 13.27 6.38
C ALA A 14 -12.58 14.60 7.15
N VAL A 15 -11.73 14.79 8.16
CA VAL A 15 -11.64 16.04 8.93
C VAL A 15 -11.17 17.20 8.05
N VAL A 16 -10.15 16.99 7.21
CA VAL A 16 -9.67 18.02 6.26
C VAL A 16 -10.77 18.40 5.28
N LEU A 17 -11.49 17.42 4.71
CA LEU A 17 -12.61 17.68 3.81
C LEU A 17 -13.70 18.52 4.49
N ALA A 18 -14.14 18.11 5.69
CA ALA A 18 -15.17 18.80 6.45
C ALA A 18 -14.74 20.22 6.83
N ALA A 19 -13.52 20.38 7.36
CA ALA A 19 -12.97 21.69 7.72
C ALA A 19 -12.79 22.60 6.50
N THR A 20 -12.38 22.04 5.35
CA THR A 20 -12.29 22.80 4.08
C THR A 20 -13.66 23.31 3.66
N HIS A 21 -14.68 22.45 3.64
CA HIS A 21 -16.05 22.86 3.31
C HIS A 21 -16.58 23.93 4.28
N SER A 22 -16.39 23.75 5.60
CA SER A 22 -16.78 24.75 6.60
C SER A 22 -16.05 26.07 6.45
N TYR A 23 -14.75 26.05 6.12
CA TYR A 23 -13.95 27.25 5.93
C TYR A 23 -14.41 28.04 4.70
N LEU A 24 -14.69 27.35 3.59
CA LEU A 24 -15.19 27.98 2.37
C LEU A 24 -16.57 28.63 2.58
N ALA A 25 -17.41 28.02 3.41
CA ALA A 25 -18.71 28.59 3.76
C ALA A 25 -18.59 29.77 4.75
N ARG A 26 -17.74 29.65 5.77
CA ARG A 26 -17.56 30.65 6.84
C ARG A 26 -16.09 30.67 7.30
N PRO A 27 -15.27 31.60 6.79
CA PRO A 27 -13.85 31.67 7.14
C PRO A 27 -13.67 31.95 8.64
N ARG A 28 -13.15 30.96 9.38
CA ARG A 28 -12.85 31.08 10.82
C ARG A 28 -11.45 30.54 11.10
N GLY A 29 -10.68 31.23 11.94
CA GLY A 29 -9.32 30.84 12.29
C GLY A 29 -9.24 29.44 12.94
N ARG A 30 -10.22 29.09 13.79
CA ARG A 30 -10.32 27.75 14.39
C ARG A 30 -10.44 26.64 13.34
N THR A 31 -11.20 26.87 12.27
CA THR A 31 -11.36 25.90 11.18
C THR A 31 -10.05 25.69 10.42
N VAL A 32 -9.27 26.76 10.23
CA VAL A 32 -7.92 26.68 9.64
C VAL A 32 -6.98 25.85 10.50
N ALA A 33 -6.99 26.06 11.83
CA ALA A 33 -6.16 25.28 12.75
C ALA A 33 -6.49 23.78 12.69
N VAL A 34 -7.78 23.42 12.74
CA VAL A 34 -8.23 22.02 12.61
C VAL A 34 -7.78 21.40 11.28
N LEU A 35 -7.95 22.15 10.18
CA LEU A 35 -7.55 21.72 8.84
C LEU A 35 -6.04 21.45 8.79
N VAL A 36 -5.21 22.40 9.24
CA VAL A 36 -3.74 22.28 9.22
C VAL A 36 -3.27 21.11 10.08
N VAL A 37 -3.79 20.96 11.29
CA VAL A 37 -3.42 19.86 12.19
C VAL A 37 -3.81 18.52 11.60
N ALA A 38 -5.04 18.36 11.11
CA ALA A 38 -5.50 17.12 10.51
C ALA A 38 -4.70 16.78 9.24
N ALA A 39 -4.39 17.77 8.39
CA ALA A 39 -3.58 17.58 7.20
C ALA A 39 -2.14 17.17 7.52
N ALA A 40 -1.53 17.79 8.54
CA ALA A 40 -0.19 17.42 9.02
C ALA A 40 -0.16 15.99 9.59
N VAL A 41 -1.15 15.62 10.41
CA VAL A 41 -1.30 14.24 10.92
C VAL A 41 -1.47 13.25 9.77
N GLY A 42 -2.28 13.59 8.76
CA GLY A 42 -2.39 12.81 7.52
C GLY A 42 -1.03 12.58 6.86
N GLY A 43 -0.28 13.66 6.59
CA GLY A 43 1.02 13.60 5.92
C GLY A 43 2.09 12.83 6.71
N LEU A 44 2.07 12.91 8.04
CA LEU A 44 3.00 12.19 8.92
C LEU A 44 2.64 10.71 9.09
N THR A 45 1.36 10.35 8.98
CA THR A 45 0.91 8.96 9.20
C THR A 45 1.10 8.10 7.97
N ARG A 46 0.87 8.64 6.76
CA ARG A 46 1.11 7.95 5.50
C ARG A 46 1.55 8.94 4.43
N PHE A 47 2.44 8.47 3.56
CA PHE A 47 2.94 9.26 2.44
C PHE A 47 1.83 9.87 1.53
N PRO A 48 0.74 9.14 1.16
CA PRO A 48 -0.39 9.75 0.45
C PRO A 48 -1.23 10.75 1.25
N GLY A 49 -1.00 10.86 2.55
CA GLY A 49 -1.70 11.78 3.44
C GLY A 49 -1.30 13.25 3.25
N VAL A 50 -0.37 13.56 2.35
CA VAL A 50 -0.10 14.94 1.89
C VAL A 50 -1.18 15.47 0.95
N VAL A 51 -1.91 14.58 0.26
CA VAL A 51 -2.91 14.96 -0.74
C VAL A 51 -4.04 15.82 -0.15
N PRO A 52 -4.63 15.50 1.03
CA PRO A 52 -5.63 16.35 1.65
C PRO A 52 -5.16 17.81 1.84
N ALA A 53 -3.89 18.04 2.21
CA ALA A 53 -3.32 19.38 2.36
C ALA A 53 -3.33 20.14 1.03
N VAL A 54 -2.86 19.49 -0.04
CA VAL A 54 -2.84 20.05 -1.40
C VAL A 54 -4.26 20.34 -1.87
N CYS A 55 -5.19 19.40 -1.70
CA CYS A 55 -6.60 19.57 -2.09
C CYS A 55 -7.28 20.72 -1.33
N ALA A 56 -7.03 20.85 -0.03
CA ALA A 56 -7.54 21.96 0.77
C ALA A 56 -7.00 23.30 0.30
N ALA A 57 -5.69 23.39 0.03
CA ALA A 57 -5.07 24.59 -0.50
C ALA A 57 -5.63 24.97 -1.88
N LEU A 58 -5.77 24.00 -2.79
CA LEU A 58 -6.42 24.20 -4.09
C LEU A 58 -7.87 24.66 -3.92
N ALA A 59 -8.63 24.06 -3.00
CA ALA A 59 -10.01 24.46 -2.75
C ALA A 59 -10.11 25.92 -2.29
N ILE A 60 -9.24 26.32 -1.36
CA ILE A 60 -9.15 27.70 -0.86
C ILE A 60 -8.75 28.64 -1.99
N ALA A 61 -7.73 28.28 -2.78
CA ALA A 61 -7.29 29.07 -3.92
C ALA A 61 -8.42 29.28 -4.94
N MET A 62 -9.23 28.25 -5.23
CA MET A 62 -10.27 28.27 -6.28
C MET A 62 -11.63 28.81 -5.84
N TRP A 63 -12.00 28.68 -4.56
CA TRP A 63 -13.36 28.97 -4.11
C TRP A 63 -13.48 29.86 -2.87
N SER A 64 -12.39 30.24 -2.20
CA SER A 64 -12.51 31.19 -1.10
C SER A 64 -12.87 32.60 -1.59
N THR A 65 -13.56 33.36 -0.75
CA THR A 65 -13.97 34.73 -1.04
C THR A 65 -12.79 35.71 -0.90
N GLY A 66 -12.79 36.76 -1.71
CA GLY A 66 -11.77 37.82 -1.74
C GLY A 66 -11.01 37.90 -3.06
N ASP A 67 -10.06 38.83 -3.11
CA ASP A 67 -9.14 39.01 -4.24
C ASP A 67 -8.19 37.80 -4.40
N VAL A 68 -7.76 37.56 -5.63
CA VAL A 68 -6.91 36.40 -6.00
C VAL A 68 -5.64 36.33 -5.15
N ARG A 69 -5.02 37.47 -4.84
CA ARG A 69 -3.81 37.52 -4.02
C ARG A 69 -4.07 37.04 -2.59
N ARG A 70 -5.14 37.50 -1.93
CA ARG A 70 -5.49 36.99 -0.59
C ARG A 70 -5.84 35.51 -0.60
N ARG A 71 -6.53 35.04 -1.65
CA ARG A 71 -6.88 33.60 -1.81
C ARG A 71 -5.63 32.73 -1.93
N LEU A 72 -4.70 33.11 -2.81
CA LEU A 72 -3.43 32.41 -2.99
C LEU A 72 -2.55 32.47 -1.74
N THR A 73 -2.52 33.61 -1.04
CA THR A 73 -1.78 33.75 0.22
C THR A 73 -2.31 32.80 1.28
N ARG A 74 -3.65 32.76 1.48
CA ARG A 74 -4.29 31.85 2.44
C ARG A 74 -4.04 30.38 2.08
N ALA A 75 -4.18 30.02 0.81
CA ALA A 75 -3.88 28.67 0.33
C ALA A 75 -2.41 28.29 0.59
N GLY A 76 -1.48 29.19 0.29
CA GLY A 76 -0.05 28.99 0.53
C GLY A 76 0.28 28.82 2.02
N VAL A 77 -0.29 29.65 2.90
CA VAL A 77 -0.11 29.54 4.36
C VAL A 77 -0.62 28.20 4.88
N VAL A 78 -1.82 27.79 4.46
CA VAL A 78 -2.41 26.49 4.86
C VAL A 78 -1.52 25.34 4.41
N LEU A 79 -1.07 25.35 3.14
CA LEU A 79 -0.23 24.31 2.59
C LEU A 79 1.13 24.25 3.31
N ALA A 80 1.79 25.39 3.48
CA ALA A 80 3.08 25.48 4.14
C ALA A 80 2.99 24.99 5.60
N ALA A 81 2.00 25.45 6.36
CA ALA A 81 1.81 25.04 7.74
C ALA A 81 1.50 23.54 7.87
N ALA A 82 0.69 22.97 6.97
CA ALA A 82 0.36 21.55 6.97
C ALA A 82 1.56 20.67 6.59
N LEU A 83 2.42 21.13 5.67
CA LEU A 83 3.59 20.38 5.20
C LEU A 83 4.84 20.60 6.05
N LEU A 84 4.86 21.61 6.93
CA LEU A 84 6.02 21.95 7.76
C LEU A 84 6.55 20.74 8.56
N PRO A 85 5.72 19.93 9.26
CA PRO A 85 6.23 18.79 10.02
C PRO A 85 6.85 17.71 9.13
N LEU A 86 6.28 17.47 7.95
CA LEU A 86 6.85 16.52 6.99
C LEU A 86 8.16 17.06 6.39
N GLY A 87 8.20 18.35 6.05
CA GLY A 87 9.41 19.02 5.56
C GLY A 87 10.56 18.95 6.58
N ALA A 88 10.27 19.20 7.85
CA ALA A 88 11.24 19.07 8.94
C ALA A 88 11.77 17.63 9.06
N TRP A 89 10.90 16.63 8.94
CA TRP A 89 11.31 15.22 8.95
C TRP A 89 12.19 14.84 7.76
N LEU A 90 11.84 15.30 6.55
CA LEU A 90 12.63 15.06 5.33
C LEU A 90 14.00 15.74 5.41
N MET A 91 14.06 16.96 5.95
CA MET A 91 15.31 17.67 6.20
C MET A 91 16.19 16.91 7.21
N ARG A 92 15.61 16.42 8.32
CA ARG A 92 16.32 15.56 9.26
C ARG A 92 16.92 14.33 8.58
N ASN A 93 16.15 13.65 7.73
CA ASN A 93 16.67 12.48 7.00
C ASN A 93 17.84 12.88 6.09
N ALA A 94 17.71 13.98 5.34
CA ALA A 94 18.78 14.47 4.49
C ALA A 94 20.08 14.76 5.27
N VAL A 95 19.97 15.35 6.46
CA VAL A 95 21.12 15.63 7.33
C VAL A 95 21.74 14.34 7.90
N VAL A 96 20.91 13.38 8.33
CA VAL A 96 21.38 12.17 9.03
C VAL A 96 21.88 11.08 8.07
N SER A 97 21.22 10.88 6.93
CA SER A 97 21.52 9.79 5.99
C SER A 97 22.02 10.26 4.62
N GLY A 98 22.18 11.57 4.42
CA GLY A 98 22.56 12.16 3.13
C GLY A 98 21.44 12.15 2.09
N GLN A 99 20.23 11.66 2.42
CA GLN A 99 19.09 11.57 1.51
C GLN A 99 17.78 11.89 2.23
N ALA A 100 16.92 12.72 1.62
CA ALA A 100 15.62 13.06 2.20
C ALA A 100 14.65 11.86 2.22
N SER A 101 14.79 10.95 1.26
CA SER A 101 13.98 9.74 1.10
C SER A 101 14.80 8.65 0.39
N ASP A 102 14.52 7.38 0.71
CA ASP A 102 15.09 6.21 0.01
C ASP A 102 14.57 6.05 -1.43
N ARG A 103 13.68 6.94 -1.89
CA ARG A 103 13.08 6.89 -3.22
C ARG A 103 13.80 7.85 -4.16
N ARG A 104 14.25 7.33 -5.29
CA ARG A 104 14.80 8.12 -6.39
C ARG A 104 13.69 8.47 -7.38
N VAL A 105 13.76 9.68 -7.94
CA VAL A 105 12.88 10.09 -9.03
C VAL A 105 13.29 9.32 -10.29
N GLY A 106 12.34 8.64 -10.92
CA GLY A 106 12.54 7.89 -12.15
C GLY A 106 11.21 7.57 -12.82
N LEU A 107 11.16 7.55 -14.14
CA LEU A 107 9.94 7.28 -14.89
C LEU A 107 9.75 5.76 -15.12
N HIS A 108 8.74 5.19 -14.49
CA HIS A 108 8.36 3.77 -14.59
C HIS A 108 6.83 3.62 -14.62
N PRO A 109 6.16 4.04 -15.72
CA PRO A 109 4.70 4.03 -15.82
C PRO A 109 4.14 2.61 -15.65
N PRO A 110 2.96 2.47 -15.00
CA PRO A 110 2.30 1.18 -14.82
C PRO A 110 1.90 0.59 -16.18
N GLY A 111 2.38 -0.61 -16.49
CA GLY A 111 1.96 -1.37 -17.67
C GLY A 111 0.54 -1.95 -17.52
N ALA A 112 -0.01 -2.48 -18.62
CA ALA A 112 -1.38 -3.02 -18.67
C ALA A 112 -1.67 -4.08 -17.59
N ALA A 113 -0.70 -4.94 -17.27
CA ALA A 113 -0.84 -5.95 -16.21
C ALA A 113 -1.04 -5.34 -14.81
N VAL A 114 -0.40 -4.20 -14.53
CA VAL A 114 -0.54 -3.49 -13.25
C VAL A 114 -1.93 -2.86 -13.14
N TRP A 115 -2.44 -2.28 -14.24
CA TRP A 115 -3.80 -1.75 -14.30
C TRP A 115 -4.86 -2.83 -14.16
N ARG A 116 -4.68 -3.97 -14.84
CA ARG A 116 -5.58 -5.12 -14.69
C ARG A 116 -5.62 -5.60 -13.24
N GLN A 117 -4.45 -5.76 -12.61
CA GLN A 117 -4.38 -6.12 -11.19
C GLN A 117 -5.05 -5.08 -10.28
N ALA A 118 -4.92 -3.78 -10.58
CA ALA A 118 -5.57 -2.71 -9.83
C ALA A 118 -7.10 -2.82 -9.91
N ALA A 119 -7.60 -3.05 -11.12
CA ALA A 119 -9.02 -3.29 -11.37
C ALA A 119 -9.47 -4.53 -10.59
N ASP A 120 -8.84 -5.69 -10.79
CA ASP A 120 -9.19 -6.95 -10.12
C ASP A 120 -9.27 -6.81 -8.59
N LYS A 121 -8.31 -6.09 -7.99
CA LYS A 121 -8.25 -5.88 -6.53
C LYS A 121 -9.26 -4.87 -6.01
N THR A 122 -9.59 -3.85 -6.80
CA THR A 122 -10.61 -2.84 -6.42
C THR A 122 -12.01 -3.45 -6.53
N LEU A 123 -12.22 -4.24 -7.59
CA LEU A 123 -13.48 -4.91 -7.86
C LEU A 123 -13.80 -6.02 -6.84
N ALA A 124 -12.76 -6.60 -6.24
CA ALA A 124 -12.87 -7.56 -5.14
C ALA A 124 -13.63 -7.04 -3.90
N TRP A 125 -13.82 -5.73 -3.76
CA TRP A 125 -14.58 -5.12 -2.66
C TRP A 125 -16.09 -5.30 -2.76
N VAL A 126 -16.58 -5.51 -3.97
CA VAL A 126 -18.02 -5.48 -4.24
C VAL A 126 -18.57 -6.89 -4.41
N GLY A 127 -17.73 -7.82 -4.84
CA GLY A 127 -18.11 -9.22 -4.91
C GLY A 127 -16.98 -10.13 -5.36
N PRO A 128 -17.26 -11.43 -5.43
CA PRO A 128 -16.34 -12.42 -5.94
C PRO A 128 -15.86 -12.08 -7.37
N HIS A 129 -14.57 -12.31 -7.65
CA HIS A 129 -13.88 -11.95 -8.90
C HIS A 129 -14.48 -12.51 -10.21
N HIS A 130 -15.44 -13.42 -10.13
CA HIS A 130 -16.03 -14.13 -11.27
C HIS A 130 -17.36 -13.54 -11.76
N LEU A 131 -17.84 -12.45 -11.16
CA LEU A 131 -19.12 -11.88 -11.55
C LEU A 131 -18.98 -10.54 -12.32
N PRO A 132 -19.83 -10.28 -13.33
CA PRO A 132 -19.84 -9.03 -14.10
C PRO A 132 -20.17 -7.77 -13.27
N TRP A 133 -20.62 -7.93 -12.02
CA TRP A 133 -20.92 -6.84 -11.07
C TRP A 133 -19.75 -5.91 -10.78
N ALA A 134 -18.53 -6.39 -11.00
CA ALA A 134 -17.31 -5.61 -10.92
C ALA A 134 -17.35 -4.41 -11.89
N THR A 135 -17.56 -4.69 -13.18
CA THR A 135 -17.73 -3.66 -14.21
C THR A 135 -18.90 -2.75 -13.88
N VAL A 136 -20.02 -3.32 -13.41
CA VAL A 136 -21.20 -2.56 -12.99
C VAL A 136 -20.87 -1.60 -11.85
N THR A 137 -20.07 -2.00 -10.86
CA THR A 137 -19.79 -1.13 -9.72
C THR A 137 -18.82 -0.01 -10.06
N LEU A 138 -17.81 -0.29 -10.88
CA LEU A 138 -16.95 0.77 -11.42
C LEU A 138 -17.78 1.76 -12.23
N LEU A 139 -18.66 1.27 -13.10
CA LEU A 139 -19.58 2.10 -13.87
C LEU A 139 -20.53 2.90 -12.97
N VAL A 140 -21.02 2.31 -11.87
CA VAL A 140 -21.86 3.00 -10.89
C VAL A 140 -21.08 4.08 -10.15
N VAL A 141 -19.86 3.82 -9.69
CA VAL A 141 -19.02 4.84 -9.03
C VAL A 141 -18.71 5.98 -10.00
N VAL A 142 -18.31 5.66 -11.25
CA VAL A 142 -18.06 6.66 -12.29
C VAL A 142 -19.34 7.44 -12.61
N ALA A 143 -20.47 6.78 -12.81
CA ALA A 143 -21.75 7.42 -13.07
C ALA A 143 -22.18 8.32 -11.91
N LEU A 144 -21.97 7.90 -10.66
CA LEU A 144 -22.28 8.69 -9.47
C LEU A 144 -21.35 9.91 -9.34
N LEU A 145 -20.06 9.77 -9.68
CA LEU A 145 -19.13 10.90 -9.72
C LEU A 145 -19.47 11.88 -10.84
N LEU A 146 -19.82 11.38 -12.03
CA LEU A 146 -20.24 12.20 -13.17
C LEU A 146 -21.58 12.90 -12.88
N TRP A 147 -22.51 12.20 -12.25
CA TRP A 147 -23.78 12.78 -11.79
C TRP A 147 -23.54 13.86 -10.73
N ALA A 148 -22.68 13.61 -9.74
CA ALA A 148 -22.32 14.59 -8.72
C ALA A 148 -21.61 15.82 -9.34
N ALA A 149 -20.72 15.60 -10.31
CA ALA A 149 -20.04 16.67 -11.04
C ALA A 149 -21.03 17.49 -11.87
N ARG A 150 -21.92 16.84 -12.61
CA ARG A 150 -22.96 17.50 -13.41
C ARG A 150 -23.94 18.28 -12.54
N ALA A 151 -24.42 17.69 -11.45
CA ALA A 151 -25.30 18.36 -10.49
C ALA A 151 -24.61 19.60 -9.89
N SER A 152 -23.32 19.49 -9.59
CA SER A 152 -22.52 20.62 -9.11
C SER A 152 -22.31 21.69 -10.18
N TRP A 153 -22.11 21.30 -11.44
CA TRP A 153 -21.97 22.22 -12.56
C TRP A 153 -23.28 22.95 -12.86
N GLN A 154 -24.40 22.22 -12.90
CA GLN A 154 -25.74 22.78 -13.08
C GLN A 154 -26.12 23.72 -11.93
N ALA A 155 -25.83 23.34 -10.68
CA ALA A 155 -26.04 24.21 -9.52
C ALA A 155 -25.24 25.51 -9.65
N ARG A 156 -24.03 25.48 -10.23
CA ARG A 156 -23.21 26.68 -10.48
C ARG A 156 -23.66 27.51 -11.68
N HIS A 157 -24.28 26.91 -12.68
CA HIS A 157 -24.85 27.67 -13.80
C HIS A 157 -26.18 28.30 -13.45
N LEU A 158 -27.00 27.63 -12.63
CA LEU A 158 -28.27 28.16 -12.13
C LEU A 158 -28.05 29.17 -11.01
N ALA A 159 -27.07 28.94 -10.14
CA ALA A 159 -26.58 29.94 -9.21
C ALA A 159 -25.50 30.78 -9.92
N LEU A 160 -25.90 31.85 -10.59
CA LEU A 160 -25.03 32.96 -11.03
C LEU A 160 -24.23 33.62 -9.88
N ALA A 161 -24.13 33.00 -8.71
CA ALA A 161 -23.72 33.57 -7.44
C ALA A 161 -22.49 32.86 -6.85
N ALA A 162 -21.56 33.66 -6.35
CA ALA A 162 -20.24 33.33 -5.78
C ALA A 162 -20.25 32.49 -4.49
N GLY A 163 -21.03 31.41 -4.45
CA GLY A 163 -21.12 30.50 -3.30
C GLY A 163 -19.98 29.48 -3.22
N PRO A 164 -19.75 28.89 -2.03
CA PRO A 164 -18.80 27.80 -1.85
C PRO A 164 -19.22 26.55 -2.66
N PRO A 165 -18.27 25.69 -3.06
CA PRO A 165 -18.57 24.46 -3.78
C PRO A 165 -19.38 23.53 -2.88
N SER A 166 -20.26 22.75 -3.52
CA SER A 166 -20.98 21.68 -2.83
C SER A 166 -20.01 20.63 -2.27
N LEU A 167 -20.40 19.96 -1.18
CA LEU A 167 -19.60 18.87 -0.61
C LEU A 167 -19.31 17.73 -1.61
N PRO A 168 -20.25 17.29 -2.48
CA PRO A 168 -19.95 16.32 -3.54
C PRO A 168 -18.85 16.79 -4.51
N ALA A 169 -18.84 18.07 -4.89
CA ALA A 169 -17.81 18.61 -5.78
C ALA A 169 -16.42 18.56 -5.13
N LEU A 170 -16.32 18.90 -3.84
CA LEU A 170 -15.08 18.76 -3.09
C LEU A 170 -14.63 17.30 -3.00
N CYS A 171 -15.54 16.36 -2.77
CA CYS A 171 -15.22 14.94 -2.74
C CYS A 171 -14.64 14.44 -4.07
N VAL A 172 -15.27 14.81 -5.19
CA VAL A 172 -14.80 14.45 -6.54
C VAL A 172 -13.40 15.02 -6.79
N MET A 173 -13.16 16.30 -6.45
CA MET A 173 -11.85 16.91 -6.58
C MET A 173 -10.78 16.18 -5.73
N PHE A 174 -11.08 15.91 -4.46
CA PHE A 174 -10.16 15.20 -3.57
C PHE A 174 -9.87 13.78 -4.09
N ALA A 175 -10.89 13.08 -4.59
CA ALA A 175 -10.76 11.72 -5.11
C ALA A 175 -9.89 11.69 -6.38
N ALA A 176 -10.12 12.62 -7.30
CA ALA A 176 -9.33 12.75 -8.54
C ALA A 176 -7.87 13.10 -8.23
N ALA A 177 -7.63 14.08 -7.36
CA ALA A 177 -6.28 14.47 -6.96
C ALA A 177 -5.54 13.32 -6.25
N TYR A 178 -6.24 12.58 -5.39
CA TYR A 178 -5.66 11.41 -4.72
C TYR A 178 -5.33 10.27 -5.70
N ALA A 179 -6.25 9.95 -6.61
CA ALA A 179 -6.00 8.95 -7.64
C ALA A 179 -4.80 9.33 -8.52
N LEU A 180 -4.75 10.58 -8.99
CA LEU A 180 -3.64 11.12 -9.77
C LEU A 180 -2.33 11.05 -8.98
N PHE A 181 -2.33 11.43 -7.70
CA PHE A 181 -1.16 11.34 -6.84
C PHE A 181 -0.65 9.90 -6.72
N VAL A 182 -1.53 8.93 -6.46
CA VAL A 182 -1.14 7.51 -6.34
C VAL A 182 -0.51 7.00 -7.65
N VAL A 183 -1.07 7.38 -8.80
CA VAL A 183 -0.52 7.04 -10.11
C VAL A 183 0.81 7.74 -10.35
N ALA A 184 0.93 9.04 -10.04
CA ALA A 184 2.16 9.79 -10.19
C ALA A 184 3.28 9.21 -9.34
N VAL A 185 3.01 8.88 -8.08
CA VAL A 185 3.99 8.26 -7.17
C VAL A 185 4.40 6.88 -7.67
N ARG A 186 3.43 6.09 -8.14
CA ARG A 186 3.72 4.80 -8.76
C ARG A 186 4.61 4.96 -9.98
N SER A 187 4.40 5.98 -10.80
CA SER A 187 5.12 6.20 -12.05
C SER A 187 6.45 6.91 -11.88
N LEU A 188 6.63 7.69 -10.82
CA LEU A 188 7.77 8.60 -10.67
C LEU A 188 8.69 8.26 -9.49
N LEU A 189 8.19 7.59 -8.45
CA LEU A 189 8.92 7.44 -7.18
C LEU A 189 9.06 5.99 -6.71
N ASP A 190 8.05 5.15 -6.92
CA ASP A 190 8.03 3.81 -6.34
C ASP A 190 7.37 2.77 -7.26
N ASN A 191 8.20 2.03 -8.00
CA ASN A 191 7.78 0.94 -8.88
C ASN A 191 7.27 -0.29 -8.10
N ASN A 192 7.62 -0.41 -6.82
CA ASN A 192 7.13 -1.49 -5.95
C ASN A 192 5.74 -1.20 -5.38
N LEU A 193 5.24 0.02 -5.54
CA LEU A 193 3.90 0.39 -5.10
C LEU A 193 2.87 -0.45 -5.88
N SER A 194 2.33 -1.49 -5.25
CA SER A 194 1.22 -2.23 -5.86
C SER A 194 -0.06 -1.40 -5.73
N PHE A 195 -0.87 -1.34 -6.79
CA PHE A 195 -2.25 -0.87 -6.71
C PHE A 195 -3.09 -1.92 -5.98
N GLY A 196 -2.84 -2.02 -4.67
CA GLY A 196 -3.61 -2.83 -3.75
C GLY A 196 -4.97 -2.18 -3.50
N SER A 197 -5.94 -3.01 -3.12
CA SER A 197 -7.26 -2.54 -2.73
C SER A 197 -7.18 -1.38 -1.73
N ARG A 198 -6.34 -1.51 -0.69
CA ARG A 198 -6.13 -0.48 0.33
C ARG A 198 -5.71 0.90 -0.18
N MET A 199 -5.07 0.98 -1.36
CA MET A 199 -4.64 2.27 -1.91
C MET A 199 -5.83 3.15 -2.30
N PHE A 200 -6.96 2.55 -2.69
CA PHE A 200 -8.16 3.28 -3.13
C PHE A 200 -9.17 3.55 -2.02
N LEU A 201 -8.88 3.18 -0.75
CA LEU A 201 -9.81 3.39 0.36
C LEU A 201 -10.20 4.88 0.53
N PRO A 202 -9.27 5.84 0.38
CA PRO A 202 -9.62 7.26 0.34
C PRO A 202 -10.64 7.62 -0.74
N VAL A 203 -10.52 7.06 -1.94
CA VAL A 203 -11.45 7.30 -3.04
C VAL A 203 -12.83 6.73 -2.71
N LEU A 204 -12.88 5.52 -2.15
CA LEU A 204 -14.13 4.90 -1.71
C LEU A 204 -14.82 5.76 -0.63
N LEU A 205 -14.09 6.20 0.38
CA LEU A 205 -14.60 7.08 1.44
C LEU A 205 -15.21 8.36 0.85
N LEU A 206 -14.47 9.03 -0.05
CA LEU A 206 -14.92 10.25 -0.69
C LEU A 206 -16.15 10.02 -1.59
N ALA A 207 -16.20 8.91 -2.31
CA ALA A 207 -17.37 8.54 -3.10
C ALA A 207 -18.59 8.31 -2.20
N THR A 208 -18.44 7.62 -1.07
CA THR A 208 -19.53 7.43 -0.10
C THR A 208 -20.04 8.76 0.44
N ILE A 209 -19.14 9.68 0.83
CA ILE A 209 -19.53 11.03 1.30
C ILE A 209 -20.22 11.82 0.18
N ALA A 210 -19.70 11.78 -1.06
CA ALA A 210 -20.31 12.46 -2.20
C ALA A 210 -21.73 11.98 -2.48
N VAL A 211 -21.93 10.66 -2.53
CA VAL A 211 -23.23 10.05 -2.84
C VAL A 211 -24.25 10.34 -1.73
N THR A 212 -23.87 10.14 -0.47
CA THR A 212 -24.76 10.40 0.67
C THR A 212 -25.12 11.87 0.82
N SER A 213 -24.17 12.78 0.61
CA SER A 213 -24.45 14.23 0.65
C SER A 213 -25.30 14.70 -0.52
N ALA A 214 -25.10 14.15 -1.72
CA ALA A 214 -25.97 14.44 -2.87
C ALA A 214 -27.37 13.83 -2.70
N ALA A 215 -27.49 12.64 -2.09
CA ALA A 215 -28.78 12.03 -1.78
C ALA A 215 -29.60 12.85 -0.78
N ALA A 216 -28.94 13.63 0.08
CA ALA A 216 -29.62 14.52 1.03
C ALA A 216 -30.43 15.63 0.34
N THR A 217 -30.15 15.97 -0.92
CA THR A 217 -30.94 16.95 -1.69
C THR A 217 -32.18 16.33 -2.35
N LEU A 218 -32.35 15.00 -2.28
CA LEU A 218 -33.50 14.32 -2.84
C LEU A 218 -34.73 14.42 -1.91
N PRO A 219 -35.95 14.27 -2.46
CA PRO A 219 -37.17 14.07 -1.67
C PRO A 219 -37.01 12.92 -0.66
N SER A 220 -37.70 13.01 0.47
CA SER A 220 -37.56 12.07 1.60
C SER A 220 -37.67 10.60 1.19
N TRP A 221 -38.61 10.25 0.31
CA TRP A 221 -38.77 8.88 -0.18
C TRP A 221 -37.56 8.38 -0.98
N ARG A 222 -37.00 9.19 -1.89
CA ARG A 222 -35.78 8.85 -2.65
C ARG A 222 -34.57 8.77 -1.74
N ARG A 223 -34.48 9.67 -0.76
CA ARG A 223 -33.41 9.68 0.24
C ARG A 223 -33.42 8.39 1.06
N ALA A 224 -34.60 7.92 1.47
CA ALA A 224 -34.75 6.64 2.17
C ALA A 224 -34.25 5.48 1.31
N TRP A 225 -34.61 5.43 0.01
CA TRP A 225 -34.12 4.41 -0.92
C TRP A 225 -32.61 4.44 -1.13
N VAL A 226 -32.03 5.62 -1.33
CA VAL A 226 -30.55 5.74 -1.48
C VAL A 226 -29.86 5.36 -0.17
N GLY A 227 -30.40 5.78 0.98
CA GLY A 227 -29.89 5.37 2.30
C GLY A 227 -29.94 3.85 2.49
N ALA A 228 -31.06 3.22 2.15
CA ALA A 228 -31.24 1.77 2.19
C ALA A 228 -30.27 1.06 1.23
N LEU A 229 -30.10 1.56 0.00
CA LEU A 229 -29.17 1.01 -0.97
C LEU A 229 -27.71 1.13 -0.48
N CYS A 230 -27.28 2.29 -0.02
CA CYS A 230 -25.92 2.49 0.50
C CYS A 230 -25.66 1.61 1.73
N THR A 231 -26.63 1.51 2.64
CA THR A 231 -26.52 0.65 3.83
C THR A 231 -26.47 -0.82 3.40
N GLY A 232 -27.32 -1.24 2.47
CA GLY A 232 -27.34 -2.59 1.91
C GLY A 232 -26.01 -2.95 1.25
N VAL A 233 -25.42 -2.05 0.45
CA VAL A 233 -24.10 -2.24 -0.17
C VAL A 233 -23.01 -2.33 0.89
N LEU A 234 -23.01 -1.46 1.91
CA LEU A 234 -22.02 -1.50 2.99
C LEU A 234 -22.11 -2.77 3.82
N VAL A 235 -23.32 -3.18 4.21
CA VAL A 235 -23.57 -4.44 4.93
C VAL A 235 -23.17 -5.62 4.07
N TRP A 236 -23.54 -5.64 2.79
CA TRP A 236 -23.14 -6.68 1.85
C TRP A 236 -21.62 -6.76 1.71
N SER A 237 -20.93 -5.65 1.46
CA SER A 237 -19.47 -5.60 1.39
C SER A 237 -18.82 -6.05 2.70
N ALA A 238 -19.37 -5.68 3.86
CA ALA A 238 -18.88 -6.14 5.16
C ALA A 238 -19.06 -7.65 5.32
N VAL A 239 -20.24 -8.19 4.97
CA VAL A 239 -20.53 -9.63 5.01
C VAL A 239 -19.63 -10.40 4.06
N VAL A 240 -19.49 -9.96 2.81
CA VAL A 240 -18.59 -10.58 1.83
C VAL A 240 -17.15 -10.54 2.33
N LEU A 241 -16.69 -9.39 2.83
CA LEU A 241 -15.35 -9.24 3.39
C LEU A 241 -15.14 -10.23 4.55
N VAL A 242 -16.06 -10.27 5.52
CA VAL A 242 -16.03 -11.16 6.68
C VAL A 242 -16.04 -12.62 6.25
N ALA A 243 -17.03 -13.04 5.48
CA ALA A 243 -17.25 -14.42 5.09
C ALA A 243 -16.12 -14.98 4.21
N THR A 244 -15.59 -14.18 3.28
CA THR A 244 -14.56 -14.64 2.34
C THR A 244 -13.14 -14.45 2.86
N ASN A 245 -12.87 -13.38 3.61
CA ASN A 245 -11.51 -13.04 4.02
C ASN A 245 -11.17 -13.52 5.43
N ILE A 246 -12.06 -13.49 6.42
CA ILE A 246 -11.68 -13.88 7.80
C ILE A 246 -11.17 -15.32 7.87
N PRO A 247 -11.84 -16.33 7.29
CA PRO A 247 -11.35 -17.71 7.37
C PRO A 247 -10.00 -17.90 6.66
N ARG A 248 -9.75 -17.12 5.61
CA ARG A 248 -8.51 -17.16 4.83
C ARG A 248 -7.43 -16.25 5.39
N PHE A 249 -7.78 -15.27 6.21
CA PHE A 249 -6.88 -14.21 6.67
C PHE A 249 -5.63 -14.78 7.33
N PRO A 250 -5.71 -15.73 8.29
CA PRO A 250 -4.54 -16.30 8.94
C PRO A 250 -3.55 -16.96 7.97
N ARG A 251 -4.03 -17.46 6.83
CA ARG A 251 -3.22 -18.12 5.80
C ARG A 251 -2.88 -17.21 4.62
N SER A 252 -3.47 -16.02 4.57
CA SER A 252 -3.32 -15.11 3.44
C SER A 252 -2.02 -14.32 3.53
N ILE A 253 -1.48 -13.94 2.36
CA ILE A 253 -0.38 -12.97 2.24
C ILE A 253 -0.76 -11.64 2.93
N SER A 254 -2.05 -11.32 3.03
CA SER A 254 -2.58 -10.11 3.67
C SER A 254 -2.38 -10.05 5.19
N ALA A 255 -2.23 -11.20 5.87
CA ALA A 255 -1.83 -11.24 7.28
C ALA A 255 -0.33 -10.94 7.49
N GLY A 256 0.41 -10.81 6.39
CA GLY A 256 1.84 -10.50 6.41
C GLY A 256 2.62 -11.52 7.21
N TYR A 257 3.56 -11.05 8.03
CA TYR A 257 4.40 -11.91 8.86
C TYR A 257 3.68 -12.46 10.10
N ALA A 258 2.49 -11.95 10.43
CA ALA A 258 1.67 -12.49 11.51
C ALA A 258 0.82 -13.71 11.08
N ALA A 259 0.82 -14.05 9.79
CA ALA A 259 0.12 -15.21 9.26
C ALA A 259 0.55 -16.50 9.98
N SER A 260 -0.40 -17.41 10.22
CA SER A 260 -0.13 -18.71 10.84
C SER A 260 0.85 -19.55 10.02
N ALA A 261 0.93 -19.32 8.71
CA ALA A 261 1.92 -19.92 7.83
C ALA A 261 3.37 -19.66 8.29
N TRP A 262 3.67 -18.47 8.82
CA TRP A 262 5.00 -18.16 9.35
C TRP A 262 5.26 -18.78 10.72
N ARG A 263 4.23 -18.88 11.57
CA ARG A 263 4.35 -19.56 12.88
C ARG A 263 4.55 -21.07 12.71
N ALA A 264 3.88 -21.67 11.74
CA ALA A 264 3.99 -23.08 11.39
C ALA A 264 5.12 -23.36 10.37
N SER A 265 6.00 -22.39 10.12
CA SER A 265 7.10 -22.55 9.17
C SER A 265 8.14 -23.53 9.72
N PRO A 266 8.39 -24.66 9.04
CA PRO A 266 9.44 -25.60 9.45
C PRO A 266 10.83 -24.96 9.35
N THR A 267 11.04 -24.02 8.42
CA THR A 267 12.28 -23.25 8.32
C THR A 267 12.46 -22.36 9.55
N ILE A 268 11.44 -21.60 9.97
CA ILE A 268 11.52 -20.77 11.19
C ILE A 268 11.78 -21.65 12.42
N ALA A 269 11.13 -22.81 12.52
CA ALA A 269 11.35 -23.76 13.61
C ALA A 269 12.79 -24.33 13.61
N PHE A 270 13.37 -24.59 12.44
CA PHE A 270 14.78 -24.98 12.31
C PHE A 270 15.72 -23.84 12.75
N LEU A 271 15.50 -22.63 12.23
CA LEU A 271 16.32 -21.46 12.56
C LEU A 271 16.29 -21.11 14.06
N ALA A 272 15.18 -21.40 14.74
CA ALA A 272 15.02 -21.17 16.17
C ALA A 272 15.86 -22.11 17.05
N LYS A 273 16.27 -23.28 16.51
CA LYS A 273 17.11 -24.26 17.20
C LYS A 273 18.60 -24.00 17.04
N LEU A 274 18.99 -23.10 16.13
CA LEU A 274 20.38 -22.77 15.90
C LEU A 274 20.96 -21.98 17.07
N ASP A 275 22.23 -22.23 17.35
CA ASP A 275 23.00 -21.47 18.31
C ASP A 275 22.95 -19.96 18.00
N ARG A 276 23.10 -19.13 19.04
CA ARG A 276 22.99 -17.67 18.92
C ARG A 276 24.16 -17.03 18.17
N ASP A 277 25.31 -17.69 18.13
CA ASP A 277 26.52 -17.29 17.39
C ASP A 277 26.41 -17.51 15.88
N VAL A 278 25.44 -18.30 15.41
CA VAL A 278 25.25 -18.55 13.97
C VAL A 278 24.56 -17.35 13.31
N ALA A 279 25.26 -16.60 12.47
CA ALA A 279 24.68 -15.52 11.68
C ALA A 279 23.61 -16.06 10.70
N ILE A 280 22.44 -15.41 10.68
CA ILE A 280 21.35 -15.75 9.76
C ILE A 280 21.25 -14.69 8.68
N VAL A 281 21.30 -15.10 7.43
CA VAL A 281 21.09 -14.24 6.27
C VAL A 281 19.82 -14.68 5.53
N SER A 282 18.96 -13.77 5.10
CA SER A 282 17.70 -14.15 4.46
C SER A 282 17.16 -13.15 3.44
N ASN A 283 16.38 -13.65 2.47
CA ASN A 283 15.54 -12.83 1.58
C ASN A 283 14.23 -12.38 2.26
N ALA A 284 13.89 -12.95 3.43
CA ALA A 284 12.77 -12.55 4.27
C ALA A 284 13.20 -12.45 5.75
N PRO A 285 13.91 -11.37 6.13
CA PRO A 285 14.40 -11.20 7.51
C PRO A 285 13.30 -10.86 8.52
N ASP A 286 12.26 -10.13 8.11
CA ASP A 286 11.17 -9.71 9.00
C ASP A 286 10.48 -10.86 9.77
N PRO A 287 10.10 -12.01 9.15
CA PRO A 287 9.47 -13.11 9.89
C PRO A 287 10.44 -13.78 10.87
N ILE A 288 11.72 -13.87 10.54
CA ILE A 288 12.76 -14.39 11.45
C ILE A 288 12.86 -13.47 12.68
N TRP A 289 12.92 -12.15 12.48
CA TRP A 289 12.94 -11.19 13.59
C TRP A 289 11.66 -11.25 14.43
N LEU A 290 10.50 -11.34 13.78
CA LEU A 290 9.21 -11.35 14.48
C LEU A 290 9.03 -12.60 15.36
N HIS A 291 9.37 -13.78 14.85
CA HIS A 291 9.07 -15.06 15.51
C HIS A 291 10.22 -15.61 16.36
N ILE A 292 11.47 -15.31 16.01
CA ILE A 292 12.67 -15.83 16.70
C ILE A 292 13.38 -14.74 17.51
N ARG A 293 13.02 -13.45 17.32
CA ARG A 293 13.67 -12.30 17.98
C ARG A 293 15.18 -12.19 17.71
N ARG A 294 15.62 -12.68 16.56
CA ARG A 294 17.00 -12.52 16.04
C ARG A 294 17.04 -11.45 14.97
N THR A 295 18.18 -10.79 14.77
CA THR A 295 18.37 -9.75 13.75
C THR A 295 19.12 -10.33 12.55
N PRO A 296 18.42 -10.98 11.59
CA PRO A 296 19.07 -11.52 10.41
C PRO A 296 19.60 -10.41 9.49
N LEU A 297 20.64 -10.73 8.73
CA LEU A 297 21.16 -9.89 7.66
C LEU A 297 20.28 -10.05 6.40
N PHE A 298 20.12 -8.95 5.68
CA PHE A 298 19.33 -8.91 4.45
C PHE A 298 20.16 -9.39 3.25
N LEU A 299 19.60 -10.29 2.43
CA LEU A 299 20.26 -10.68 1.18
C LEU A 299 20.23 -9.55 0.14
N PRO A 300 21.38 -9.16 -0.45
CA PRO A 300 21.42 -8.18 -1.54
C PRO A 300 20.49 -8.60 -2.67
N LEU A 301 19.62 -7.69 -3.09
CA LEU A 301 18.68 -7.94 -4.19
C LEU A 301 19.34 -7.57 -5.50
N GLY A 302 19.26 -8.44 -6.52
CA GLY A 302 19.81 -8.12 -7.85
C GLY A 302 19.08 -6.98 -8.56
N ARG A 303 17.86 -6.65 -8.11
CA ARG A 303 17.07 -5.52 -8.60
C ARG A 303 16.69 -4.62 -7.45
N ASP A 304 16.81 -3.32 -7.67
CA ASP A 304 16.34 -2.32 -6.72
C ASP A 304 14.80 -2.35 -6.69
N LEU A 305 14.21 -2.30 -5.49
CA LEU A 305 12.76 -2.43 -5.34
C LEU A 305 12.05 -1.17 -5.86
N PHE A 306 12.63 0.01 -5.64
CA PHE A 306 11.96 1.28 -5.91
C PHE A 306 11.99 1.69 -7.38
N SER A 307 13.14 1.58 -8.04
CA SER A 307 13.26 1.77 -9.49
C SER A 307 12.77 0.55 -10.26
N GLY A 308 12.91 -0.64 -9.68
CA GLY A 308 12.74 -1.91 -10.38
C GLY A 308 13.84 -2.23 -11.39
N GLY A 309 14.85 -1.38 -11.54
CA GLY A 309 16.05 -1.60 -12.36
C GLY A 309 17.08 -2.52 -11.67
N PRO A 310 18.26 -2.75 -12.28
CA PRO A 310 19.38 -3.39 -11.62
C PRO A 310 19.77 -2.64 -10.35
N ASN A 311 20.12 -3.38 -9.29
CA ASN A 311 20.62 -2.76 -8.06
C ASN A 311 22.07 -2.28 -8.28
N GLN A 312 22.26 -0.96 -8.37
CA GLN A 312 23.56 -0.33 -8.59
C GLN A 312 24.55 -0.59 -7.44
N HIS A 313 24.03 -0.81 -6.23
CA HIS A 313 24.83 -1.04 -5.02
C HIS A 313 25.01 -2.52 -4.70
N TYR A 314 24.66 -3.41 -5.64
CA TYR A 314 24.65 -4.85 -5.40
C TYR A 314 26.02 -5.39 -4.98
N ASP A 315 27.08 -4.97 -5.67
CA ASP A 315 28.43 -5.45 -5.42
C ASP A 315 29.01 -4.91 -4.11
N GLU A 316 28.71 -3.66 -3.77
CA GLU A 316 29.06 -3.06 -2.49
C GLU A 316 28.35 -3.79 -1.34
N GLN A 317 27.04 -4.01 -1.46
CA GLN A 317 26.22 -4.73 -0.48
C GLN A 317 26.69 -6.17 -0.30
N LEU A 318 27.04 -6.86 -1.40
CA LEU A 318 27.57 -8.22 -1.37
C LEU A 318 28.94 -8.27 -0.69
N SER A 319 29.82 -7.33 -1.00
CA SER A 319 31.14 -7.21 -0.37
C SER A 319 31.02 -6.91 1.12
N ALA A 320 30.10 -6.02 1.50
CA ALA A 320 29.81 -5.71 2.90
C ALA A 320 29.26 -6.94 3.64
N LEU A 321 28.34 -7.68 3.02
CA LEU A 321 27.83 -8.93 3.57
C LEU A 321 28.94 -9.96 3.74
N GLN A 322 29.79 -10.17 2.73
CA GLN A 322 30.94 -11.08 2.83
C GLN A 322 31.85 -10.70 4.00
N ARG A 323 32.20 -9.41 4.15
CA ARG A 323 33.00 -8.92 5.28
C ARG A 323 32.33 -9.21 6.62
N ALA A 324 31.02 -8.97 6.73
CA ALA A 324 30.25 -9.24 7.95
C ALA A 324 30.23 -10.73 8.33
N LEU A 325 30.32 -11.63 7.35
CA LEU A 325 30.30 -13.08 7.57
C LEU A 325 31.70 -13.70 7.75
N ARG A 326 32.80 -12.95 7.53
CA ARG A 326 34.16 -13.48 7.68
C ARG A 326 34.40 -13.94 9.12
N GLY A 327 34.83 -15.20 9.28
CA GLY A 327 35.13 -15.79 10.59
C GLY A 327 33.90 -16.13 11.43
N GLN A 328 32.68 -15.97 10.89
CA GLN A 328 31.44 -16.33 11.59
C GLN A 328 30.83 -17.59 11.00
N ARG A 329 30.23 -18.43 11.85
CA ARG A 329 29.33 -19.48 11.39
C ARG A 329 28.09 -18.81 10.81
N ALA A 330 27.77 -19.06 9.55
CA ALA A 330 26.66 -18.40 8.89
C ALA A 330 25.83 -19.36 8.03
N ILE A 331 24.54 -19.09 7.96
CA ILE A 331 23.61 -19.78 7.08
C ILE A 331 22.77 -18.78 6.29
N VAL A 332 22.32 -19.20 5.11
CA VAL A 332 21.35 -18.47 4.29
C VAL A 332 20.03 -19.22 4.31
N ALA A 333 18.97 -18.59 4.82
CA ALA A 333 17.60 -19.06 4.71
C ALA A 333 16.89 -18.36 3.56
N PHE A 334 16.64 -19.08 2.47
CA PHE A 334 16.01 -18.55 1.26
C PHE A 334 14.58 -19.06 1.10
N PHE A 335 13.60 -18.22 1.46
CA PHE A 335 12.18 -18.54 1.39
C PHE A 335 11.64 -18.48 -0.05
N ASP A 336 10.78 -19.43 -0.42
CA ASP A 336 10.22 -19.53 -1.78
C ASP A 336 9.12 -18.50 -2.06
N HIS A 337 8.44 -18.06 -1.00
CA HIS A 337 7.31 -17.15 -1.07
C HIS A 337 7.45 -15.98 -0.09
N PRO A 338 8.48 -15.12 -0.27
CA PRO A 338 8.64 -13.95 0.57
C PRO A 338 7.47 -12.97 0.35
N THR A 339 7.03 -12.31 1.41
CA THR A 339 5.84 -11.44 1.39
C THR A 339 6.06 -10.13 0.60
N ARG A 340 7.31 -9.65 0.46
CA ARG A 340 7.61 -8.31 -0.08
C ARG A 340 7.55 -8.23 -1.60
N SER A 341 8.10 -9.19 -2.34
CA SER A 341 8.06 -9.15 -3.81
C SER A 341 8.32 -10.51 -4.46
N PRO A 342 7.60 -10.89 -5.54
CA PRO A 342 7.95 -12.06 -6.35
C PRO A 342 9.37 -12.03 -6.90
N LYS A 343 9.95 -10.84 -7.07
CA LYS A 343 11.33 -10.65 -7.54
C LYS A 343 12.38 -11.20 -6.56
N GLN A 344 12.00 -11.46 -5.30
CA GLN A 344 12.88 -12.03 -4.27
C GLN A 344 12.88 -13.57 -4.24
N ARG A 345 12.19 -14.21 -5.20
CA ARG A 345 12.07 -15.68 -5.29
C ARG A 345 13.23 -16.35 -6.02
N VAL A 346 14.13 -15.58 -6.63
CA VAL A 346 15.26 -16.11 -7.39
C VAL A 346 16.56 -15.80 -6.69
N LEU A 347 17.28 -16.86 -6.29
CA LEU A 347 18.64 -16.76 -5.77
C LEU A 347 19.60 -16.64 -6.95
N GLY A 348 20.22 -15.48 -7.13
CA GLY A 348 21.15 -15.23 -8.23
C GLY A 348 22.41 -16.09 -8.16
N VAL A 349 22.91 -16.54 -9.33
CA VAL A 349 24.15 -17.34 -9.44
C VAL A 349 25.35 -16.60 -8.86
N LYS A 350 25.48 -15.29 -9.11
CA LYS A 350 26.54 -14.44 -8.55
C LYS A 350 26.56 -14.48 -7.02
N LEU A 351 25.40 -14.32 -6.38
CA LEU A 351 25.25 -14.41 -4.92
C LEU A 351 25.66 -15.78 -4.39
N ARG A 352 25.19 -16.85 -5.06
CA ARG A 352 25.47 -18.23 -4.68
C ARG A 352 26.96 -18.52 -4.71
N ASN A 353 27.63 -18.13 -5.79
CA ASN A 353 29.06 -18.36 -5.98
C ASN A 353 29.88 -17.49 -5.02
N ALA A 354 29.54 -16.22 -4.88
CA ALA A 354 30.27 -15.28 -4.02
C ALA A 354 30.23 -15.66 -2.53
N LEU A 355 29.13 -16.25 -2.06
CA LEU A 355 29.01 -16.72 -0.68
C LEU A 355 29.38 -18.21 -0.49
N GLY A 356 29.75 -18.91 -1.57
CA GLY A 356 30.04 -20.35 -1.51
C GLY A 356 28.87 -21.15 -0.95
N LEU A 357 27.65 -20.87 -1.39
CA LEU A 357 26.44 -21.46 -0.80
C LEU A 357 26.31 -22.93 -1.18
N THR A 358 26.33 -23.80 -0.19
CA THR A 358 26.04 -25.24 -0.37
C THR A 358 24.70 -25.58 0.28
N PRO A 359 23.78 -26.30 -0.42
CA PRO A 359 22.49 -26.66 0.16
C PRO A 359 22.68 -27.53 1.42
N LEU A 360 22.13 -27.09 2.53
CA LEU A 360 22.17 -27.81 3.82
C LEU A 360 20.88 -28.58 4.05
N ALA A 361 19.74 -27.94 3.83
CA ALA A 361 18.43 -28.53 4.01
C ALA A 361 17.40 -27.88 3.08
N ARG A 362 16.41 -28.67 2.66
CA ARG A 362 15.24 -28.18 1.92
C ARG A 362 13.99 -28.43 2.76
N TYR A 363 13.30 -27.34 3.10
CA TYR A 363 12.02 -27.37 3.75
C TYR A 363 10.91 -27.11 2.73
N ARG A 364 9.66 -27.26 3.17
CA ARG A 364 8.48 -26.99 2.32
C ARG A 364 8.40 -25.54 1.85
N ASP A 365 8.95 -24.60 2.62
CA ASP A 365 8.80 -23.16 2.42
C ASP A 365 10.10 -22.40 2.16
N ALA A 366 11.25 -23.08 2.27
CA ALA A 366 12.57 -22.48 2.04
C ALA A 366 13.66 -23.52 1.74
N THR A 367 14.76 -23.07 1.15
CA THR A 367 16.04 -23.79 1.18
C THR A 367 16.98 -23.10 2.15
N VAL A 368 17.65 -23.88 3.00
CA VAL A 368 18.74 -23.42 3.85
C VAL A 368 20.06 -23.83 3.22
N TYR A 369 20.99 -22.89 3.15
CA TYR A 369 22.35 -23.09 2.66
C TYR A 369 23.35 -22.80 3.78
N SER A 370 24.45 -23.53 3.83
CA SER A 370 25.64 -23.09 4.56
C SER A 370 26.47 -22.12 3.73
N VAL A 371 27.23 -21.26 4.40
CA VAL A 371 28.12 -20.27 3.78
C VAL A 371 29.56 -20.76 3.89
N GLY A 372 30.24 -20.91 2.76
CA GLY A 372 31.63 -21.36 2.69
C GLY A 372 31.86 -22.84 3.06
N ALA A 373 33.13 -23.22 3.23
CA ALA A 373 33.55 -24.60 3.54
C ALA A 373 33.34 -25.03 5.01
N ALA A 374 32.82 -24.13 5.86
CA ALA A 374 32.60 -24.37 7.29
C ALA A 374 31.46 -25.37 7.61
N SER A 375 30.99 -26.13 6.60
CA SER A 375 29.87 -27.08 6.66
C SER A 375 30.10 -28.32 7.55
N ALA A 376 31.28 -28.50 8.16
CA ALA A 376 31.60 -29.73 8.90
C ALA A 376 30.81 -29.92 10.22
N VAL A 377 30.14 -28.89 10.76
CA VAL A 377 29.61 -28.90 12.14
C VAL A 377 28.09 -29.13 12.23
N VAL A 378 27.34 -29.11 11.13
CA VAL A 378 25.89 -29.44 11.15
C VAL A 378 25.66 -30.83 10.54
N SER A 379 26.39 -31.83 11.03
CA SER A 379 26.41 -33.21 10.51
C SER A 379 25.47 -34.17 11.25
N ARG A 380 24.44 -33.67 11.95
CA ARG A 380 23.27 -34.51 12.27
C ARG A 380 22.17 -34.27 11.24
N PRO A 381 21.96 -35.19 10.28
CA PRO A 381 20.81 -35.10 9.40
C PRO A 381 19.55 -35.22 10.26
N LEU A 382 18.68 -34.21 10.23
CA LEU A 382 17.27 -34.36 10.61
C LEU A 382 16.61 -35.24 9.54
N GLN A 383 16.87 -36.54 9.60
CA GLN A 383 16.45 -37.55 8.62
C GLN A 383 14.95 -37.88 8.67
N ASP A 384 14.19 -37.28 9.59
CA ASP A 384 12.77 -37.62 9.79
C ASP A 384 11.76 -36.73 9.07
N ALA A 385 12.19 -35.72 8.31
CA ALA A 385 11.29 -35.01 7.41
C ALA A 385 11.17 -35.80 6.09
N ARG A 386 10.45 -36.93 6.11
CA ARG A 386 10.15 -37.70 4.88
C ARG A 386 9.61 -36.76 3.80
N TRP A 387 10.40 -36.66 2.75
CA TRP A 387 10.13 -35.90 1.55
C TRP A 387 9.01 -36.62 0.78
N ALA A 388 7.76 -36.19 0.95
CA ALA A 388 6.70 -36.49 0.00
C ALA A 388 6.62 -35.29 -0.96
N PRO A 389 6.98 -35.44 -2.25
CA PRO A 389 6.75 -34.40 -3.23
C PRO A 389 5.23 -34.26 -3.41
N ILE A 390 4.62 -33.31 -2.70
CA ILE A 390 3.32 -32.80 -3.09
C ILE A 390 3.58 -31.92 -4.30
N ASN A 391 3.62 -32.55 -5.48
CA ASN A 391 3.23 -31.85 -6.70
C ASN A 391 1.81 -31.36 -6.45
N PRO A 392 1.52 -30.04 -6.34
CA PRO A 392 0.17 -29.61 -6.59
C PRO A 392 -0.17 -30.12 -8.00
N PRO A 393 -1.32 -30.78 -8.22
CA PRO A 393 -1.65 -31.26 -9.55
C PRO A 393 -1.53 -30.07 -10.51
N LYS A 394 -0.60 -30.19 -11.48
CA LYS A 394 -0.62 -29.29 -12.63
C LYS A 394 -2.00 -29.52 -13.25
N PRO A 395 -2.89 -28.52 -13.34
CA PRO A 395 -4.07 -28.70 -14.17
C PRO A 395 -3.57 -29.07 -15.56
N PRO A 396 -4.16 -30.07 -16.23
CA PRO A 396 -3.73 -30.44 -17.57
C PRO A 396 -3.79 -29.18 -18.43
N VAL A 397 -2.67 -28.87 -19.11
CA VAL A 397 -2.53 -27.70 -20.00
C VAL A 397 -3.66 -27.66 -21.05
N ARG A 398 -4.23 -28.84 -21.38
CA ARG A 398 -5.40 -28.99 -22.25
C ARG A 398 -6.69 -28.35 -21.70
N ALA A 399 -6.91 -28.35 -20.38
CA ALA A 399 -8.10 -27.78 -19.76
C ALA A 399 -8.08 -26.23 -19.65
N ILE A 400 -6.94 -25.58 -19.93
CA ILE A 400 -6.84 -24.12 -20.00
C ILE A 400 -7.10 -23.61 -21.43
N LEU A 401 -6.84 -24.44 -22.45
CA LEU A 401 -7.08 -24.06 -23.85
C LEU A 401 -8.52 -24.35 -24.31
N GLU A 402 -9.19 -25.37 -23.76
CA GLU A 402 -10.60 -25.67 -24.09
C GLU A 402 -11.63 -24.79 -23.34
N ARG A 403 -11.19 -23.80 -22.57
CA ARG A 403 -12.08 -22.82 -21.88
C ARG A 403 -12.08 -21.43 -22.52
N PHE A 404 -11.47 -21.29 -23.70
CA PHE A 404 -11.39 -20.03 -24.45
C PHE A 404 -11.85 -20.17 -25.91
N ASP A 405 -12.68 -21.17 -26.21
CA ASP A 405 -13.57 -21.17 -27.38
C ASP A 405 -15.03 -21.01 -26.92
#